data_AF-A0A3M1L6B7-F1
#
_entry.id   AF-A0A3M1L6B7-F1
#
_cell.length_a   1.000
_cell.length_b   1.000
_cell.length_c   1.000
_cell.angle_alpha   90.00
_cell.angle_beta   90.00
_cell.angle_gamma   90.00
#
_symmetry.space_group_name_H-M   'P 1'
#
loop_
_entity.id
_entity.type
_entity.pdbx_description
1 polymer ?
#
loop_
_entity_poly.entity_id
_entity_poly.type
_entity_poly.pdbx_seq_one_letter_code
_entity_poly.pdbx_strand_id
1 'polypeptide(L)'
;LSIFQEKLTLKKLNKLENEVTECFRYLLHKSDLVHRVVIDSKNFAISLYDSSGKPVAKHRLSAGEKQLLAIAFLWGLARLSGRHLPIAIDTPLGRLDSSHRHNLLKRYFPTASHQMILLSTDTEIGKKEVAMLRENQAIAREYLLEYDGKKGLTQVKSGYFW
;
A
#
# COMPACT_ATOMS: atom_id res chain seq x y z
N LEU A 1 12.33 15.25 31.22
CA LEU A 1 11.19 15.02 30.29
C LEU A 1 11.66 14.94 28.82
N SER A 2 12.49 15.88 28.34
CA SER A 2 13.02 15.90 26.96
C SER A 2 13.79 14.63 26.56
N ILE A 3 14.75 14.18 27.38
CA ILE A 3 15.55 12.95 27.13
C ILE A 3 14.65 11.72 26.97
N PHE A 4 13.56 11.64 27.75
CA PHE A 4 12.61 10.53 27.66
C PHE A 4 11.82 10.57 26.35
N GLN A 5 11.34 11.76 25.95
CA GLN A 5 10.65 11.95 24.67
C GLN A 5 11.54 11.59 23.49
N GLU A 6 12.79 12.03 23.49
CA GLU A 6 13.78 11.74 22.44
C GLU A 6 14.03 10.23 22.32
N LYS A 7 14.30 9.54 23.44
CA LYS A 7 14.46 8.08 23.47
C LYS A 7 13.21 7.35 22.98
N LEU A 8 12.03 7.83 23.34
CA LEU A 8 10.76 7.22 22.91
C LEU A 8 10.54 7.41 21.40
N THR A 9 10.84 8.61 20.87
CA THR A 9 10.78 8.90 19.43
C THR A 9 11.72 7.99 18.65
N LEU A 10 12.99 7.90 19.06
CA LEU A 10 13.96 7.00 18.43
C LEU A 10 13.50 5.54 18.44
N LYS A 11 12.96 5.07 19.57
CA LYS A 11 12.43 3.71 19.68
C LYS A 11 11.26 3.46 18.73
N LYS A 12 10.35 4.44 18.55
CA LYS A 12 9.22 4.33 17.61
C LYS A 12 9.69 4.39 16.16
N LEU A 13 10.65 5.26 15.85
CA LEU A 13 11.22 5.38 14.51
C LEU A 13 11.94 4.10 14.08
N ASN A 14 12.80 3.52 14.92
CA ASN A 14 13.47 2.26 14.60
C ASN A 14 12.47 1.14 14.29
N LYS A 15 11.35 1.08 15.02
CA LYS A 15 10.28 0.11 14.72
C LYS A 15 9.61 0.41 13.38
N LEU A 16 9.30 1.68 13.11
CA LEU A 16 8.70 2.09 11.85
C LEU A 16 9.62 1.80 10.66
N GLU A 17 10.91 2.13 10.76
CA GLU A 17 11.92 1.83 9.74
C GLU A 17 11.94 0.34 9.36
N ASN A 18 11.92 -0.54 10.36
CA ASN A 18 11.87 -1.99 10.14
C ASN A 18 10.57 -2.41 9.46
N GLU A 19 9.41 -1.96 9.96
CA GLU A 19 8.10 -2.31 9.38
C GLU A 19 7.96 -1.82 7.93
N VAL A 20 8.39 -0.59 7.65
CA VAL A 20 8.35 -0.01 6.30
C VAL A 20 9.30 -0.74 5.36
N THR A 21 10.51 -1.08 5.83
CA THR A 21 11.48 -1.86 5.04
C THR A 21 10.91 -3.22 4.65
N GLU A 22 10.34 -3.95 5.61
CA GLU A 22 9.72 -5.26 5.36
C GLU A 22 8.54 -5.14 4.38
N CYS A 23 7.64 -4.19 4.61
CA CYS A 23 6.50 -3.95 3.73
C CYS A 23 6.97 -3.61 2.31
N PHE A 24 7.95 -2.72 2.16
CA PHE A 24 8.41 -2.28 0.85
C PHE A 24 9.09 -3.40 0.07
N ARG A 25 9.95 -4.18 0.71
CA ARG A 25 10.62 -5.34 0.09
C ARG A 25 9.61 -6.42 -0.31
N TYR A 26 8.59 -6.64 0.52
CA TYR A 26 7.50 -7.57 0.20
C TYR A 26 6.72 -7.14 -1.04
N LEU A 27 6.44 -5.84 -1.20
CA LEU A 27 5.74 -5.28 -2.36
C LEU A 27 6.60 -5.23 -3.64
N LEU A 28 7.91 -5.02 -3.53
CA LEU A 28 8.81 -4.97 -4.70
C LEU A 28 9.17 -6.35 -5.27
N HIS A 29 8.92 -7.44 -4.53
CA HIS A 29 9.19 -8.81 -4.96
C HIS A 29 10.63 -9.07 -5.47
N LYS A 30 11.56 -9.32 -4.53
CA LYS A 30 12.97 -9.69 -4.82
C LYS A 30 13.79 -8.62 -5.55
N SER A 31 13.50 -7.34 -5.31
CA SER A 31 14.39 -6.25 -5.72
C SER A 31 15.43 -5.99 -4.63
N ASP A 32 16.72 -6.08 -4.98
CA ASP A 32 17.83 -5.67 -4.11
C ASP A 32 18.02 -4.14 -4.11
N LEU A 33 17.11 -3.40 -4.75
CA LEU A 33 17.17 -1.95 -4.87
C LEU A 33 17.17 -1.26 -3.51
N VAL A 34 16.39 -1.74 -2.54
CA VAL A 34 16.31 -1.19 -1.19
C VAL A 34 16.38 -2.31 -0.17
N HIS A 35 17.41 -2.27 0.64
CA HIS A 35 17.63 -3.17 1.77
C HIS A 35 17.20 -2.55 3.10
N ARG A 36 17.29 -1.22 3.23
CA ARG A 36 16.96 -0.51 4.47
C ARG A 36 16.36 0.88 4.21
N VAL A 37 15.31 1.20 4.95
CA VAL A 37 14.72 2.54 5.06
C VAL A 37 15.16 3.17 6.38
N VAL A 38 15.60 4.43 6.34
CA VAL A 38 15.98 5.21 7.52
C VAL A 38 15.20 6.51 7.53
N ILE A 39 14.75 6.94 8.71
CA ILE A 39 13.95 8.14 8.93
C ILE A 39 14.71 9.03 9.91
N ASP A 40 15.09 10.21 9.44
CA ASP A 40 15.77 11.18 10.31
C ASP A 40 14.86 11.61 11.48
N SER A 41 15.37 11.52 12.70
CA SER A 41 14.56 11.77 13.91
C SER A 41 14.18 13.23 14.16
N LYS A 42 14.80 14.17 13.44
CA LYS A 42 14.57 15.61 13.60
C LYS A 42 13.62 16.15 12.55
N ASN A 43 13.77 15.73 11.29
CA ASN A 43 13.00 16.24 10.16
C ASN A 43 12.17 15.18 9.41
N PHE A 44 12.21 13.92 9.86
CA PHE A 44 11.50 12.78 9.27
C PHE A 44 11.83 12.51 7.79
N ALA A 45 12.97 13.01 7.30
CA ALA A 45 13.42 12.74 5.95
C ALA A 45 13.73 11.25 5.78
N ILE A 46 13.10 10.65 4.77
CA ILE A 46 13.32 9.26 4.40
C ILE A 46 14.57 9.14 3.53
N SER A 47 15.48 8.25 3.93
CA SER A 47 16.66 7.83 3.18
C SER A 47 16.60 6.32 2.94
N LEU A 48 17.08 5.89 1.78
CA LEU A 48 17.03 4.50 1.33
C LEU A 48 18.46 4.00 1.14
N TYR A 49 18.72 2.75 1.49
CA TYR A 49 20.03 2.12 1.38
C TYR A 49 19.91 0.75 0.70
N ASP A 50 20.87 0.42 -0.16
CA ASP A 50 20.97 -0.89 -0.80
C ASP A 50 21.63 -1.93 0.13
N SER A 51 21.79 -3.16 -0.35
CA SER A 51 22.40 -4.27 0.40
C SER A 51 23.86 -4.02 0.79
N SER A 52 24.55 -3.12 0.08
CA SER A 52 25.93 -2.72 0.35
C SER A 52 26.02 -1.54 1.32
N GLY A 53 24.88 -1.06 1.84
CA GLY A 53 24.80 0.08 2.74
C GLY A 53 25.01 1.43 2.06
N LYS A 54 24.97 1.49 0.72
CA LYS A 54 25.13 2.74 -0.03
C LYS A 54 23.77 3.44 -0.16
N PRO A 55 23.72 4.79 -0.05
CA PRO A 55 22.48 5.52 -0.25
C PRO A 55 21.95 5.33 -1.69
N VAL A 56 20.67 4.99 -1.77
CA VAL A 56 19.92 4.89 -3.02
C VAL A 56 19.32 6.26 -3.29
N ALA A 57 19.83 6.93 -4.32
CA ALA A 57 19.32 8.25 -4.65
C ALA A 57 17.84 8.16 -5.10
N LYS A 58 16.99 9.03 -4.55
CA LYS A 58 15.53 9.01 -4.77
C LYS A 58 15.12 9.11 -6.26
N HIS A 59 15.96 9.68 -7.10
CA HIS A 59 15.73 9.75 -8.55
C HIS A 59 15.87 8.39 -9.25
N ARG A 60 16.55 7.41 -8.62
CA ARG A 60 16.66 6.04 -9.13
C ARG A 60 15.37 5.24 -8.94
N LEU A 61 14.49 5.67 -8.05
CA LEU A 61 13.14 5.10 -7.96
C LEU A 61 12.29 5.61 -9.13
N SER A 62 11.70 4.68 -9.86
CA SER A 62 10.62 4.95 -10.80
C SER A 62 9.41 5.57 -10.10
N ALA A 63 8.47 6.13 -10.86
CA ALA A 63 7.22 6.64 -10.30
C ALA A 63 6.43 5.55 -9.58
N GLY A 64 6.39 4.32 -10.13
CA GLY A 64 5.72 3.19 -9.51
C GLY A 64 6.34 2.76 -8.19
N GLU A 65 7.68 2.70 -8.12
CA GLU A 65 8.38 2.36 -6.88
C GLU A 65 8.21 3.42 -5.79
N LYS A 66 8.15 4.71 -6.16
CA LYS A 66 7.83 5.79 -5.20
C LYS A 66 6.43 5.62 -4.62
N GLN A 67 5.46 5.21 -5.43
CA GLN A 67 4.11 4.93 -4.97
C GLN A 67 4.06 3.68 -4.08
N LEU A 68 4.78 2.61 -4.43
CA LEU A 68 4.90 1.44 -3.56
C LEU A 68 5.58 1.76 -2.23
N LEU A 69 6.57 2.65 -2.22
CA LEU A 69 7.20 3.12 -0.98
C LEU A 69 6.19 3.86 -0.10
N ALA A 70 5.36 4.73 -0.69
CA ALA A 70 4.31 5.42 0.04
C ALA A 70 3.27 4.44 0.64
N ILE A 71 2.85 3.44 -0.14
CA ILE A 71 1.94 2.38 0.33
C ILE A 71 2.60 1.58 1.48
N ALA A 72 3.84 1.16 1.31
CA ALA A 72 4.60 0.46 2.35
C ALA A 72 4.75 1.30 3.62
N PHE A 73 4.90 2.62 3.50
CA PHE A 73 4.98 3.53 4.63
C PHE A 73 3.67 3.57 5.43
N LEU A 74 2.54 3.77 4.74
CA LEU A 74 1.21 3.75 5.36
C LEU A 74 0.90 2.39 5.99
N TRP A 75 1.27 1.31 5.30
CA TRP A 75 1.08 -0.04 5.82
C TRP A 75 1.92 -0.32 7.07
N GLY A 76 3.19 0.11 7.07
CA GLY A 76 4.07 0.01 8.24
C GLY A 76 3.53 0.80 9.44
N LEU A 77 2.99 2.00 9.21
CA LEU A 77 2.31 2.77 10.24
C LEU A 77 1.06 2.05 10.79
N ALA A 78 0.23 1.49 9.91
CA ALA A 78 -0.96 0.75 10.30
C ALA A 78 -0.60 -0.46 11.18
N ARG A 79 0.41 -1.25 10.77
CA ARG A 79 0.93 -2.39 11.54
C ARG A 79 1.51 -1.97 12.88
N LEU A 80 2.31 -0.89 12.91
CA LEU A 80 2.92 -0.38 14.13
C LEU A 80 1.90 0.15 15.15
N SER A 81 0.73 0.60 14.67
CA SER A 81 -0.34 1.10 15.54
C SER A 81 -0.87 0.05 16.51
N GLY A 82 -0.69 -1.25 16.20
CA GLY A 82 -1.23 -2.37 16.98
C GLY A 82 -2.76 -2.44 16.98
N ARG A 83 -3.43 -1.68 16.10
CA ARG A 83 -4.89 -1.64 15.98
C ARG A 83 -5.34 -2.37 14.72
N HIS A 84 -6.45 -3.08 14.84
CA HIS A 84 -7.11 -3.75 13.71
C HIS A 84 -8.00 -2.73 12.99
N LEU A 85 -7.41 -1.83 12.22
CA LEU A 85 -8.13 -0.77 11.53
C LEU A 85 -8.47 -1.19 10.10
N PRO A 86 -9.71 -0.97 9.62
CA PRO A 86 -10.03 -1.18 8.22
C PRO A 86 -9.24 -0.22 7.34
N ILE A 87 -8.90 -0.66 6.13
CA ILE A 87 -8.25 0.17 5.11
C ILE A 87 -9.22 0.37 3.97
N ALA A 88 -9.49 1.64 3.64
CA ALA A 88 -10.23 2.02 2.45
C ALA A 88 -9.28 2.72 1.47
N ILE A 89 -9.32 2.31 0.20
CA ILE A 89 -8.52 2.92 -0.86
C ILE A 89 -9.45 3.33 -1.99
N ASP A 90 -9.37 4.61 -2.32
CA ASP A 90 -9.93 5.18 -3.54
C ASP A 90 -8.88 5.11 -4.64
N THR A 91 -9.27 4.70 -5.85
CA THR A 91 -8.39 4.56 -7.02
C THR A 91 -7.19 3.62 -6.83
N PRO A 92 -7.41 2.34 -6.46
CA PRO A 92 -6.39 1.49 -5.83
C PRO A 92 -5.20 1.11 -6.71
N LEU A 93 -5.33 1.22 -8.04
CA LEU A 93 -4.29 0.83 -9.00
C LEU A 93 -3.79 1.99 -9.88
N GLY A 94 -4.17 3.23 -9.56
CA GLY A 94 -3.76 4.41 -10.34
C GLY A 94 -2.24 4.54 -10.46
N ARG A 95 -1.75 4.95 -11.64
CA ARG A 95 -0.33 5.30 -11.96
C ARG A 95 0.72 4.18 -11.80
N LEU A 96 0.33 2.94 -11.49
CA LEU A 96 1.24 1.79 -11.44
C LEU A 96 1.30 1.05 -12.79
N ASP A 97 2.47 0.53 -13.14
CA ASP A 97 2.65 -0.39 -14.27
C ASP A 97 2.10 -1.80 -13.96
N SER A 98 2.13 -2.68 -14.96
CA SER A 98 1.53 -4.02 -14.86
C SER A 98 2.17 -4.91 -13.79
N SER A 99 3.47 -4.81 -13.56
CA SER A 99 4.16 -5.65 -12.55
C SER A 99 3.86 -5.17 -11.14
N HIS A 100 3.88 -3.86 -10.89
CA HIS A 100 3.56 -3.30 -9.58
C HIS A 100 2.08 -3.50 -9.23
N ARG A 101 1.16 -3.38 -10.19
CA ARG A 101 -0.27 -3.74 -10.00
C ARG A 101 -0.44 -5.19 -9.58
N HIS A 102 0.28 -6.10 -10.23
CA HIS A 102 0.23 -7.52 -9.90
C HIS A 102 0.65 -7.79 -8.46
N ASN A 103 1.71 -7.12 -8.00
CA ASN A 103 2.16 -7.23 -6.62
C ASN A 103 1.09 -6.72 -5.64
N LEU A 104 0.43 -5.60 -5.91
CA LEU A 104 -0.66 -5.13 -5.03
C LEU A 104 -1.81 -6.13 -4.94
N LEU A 105 -2.25 -6.68 -6.07
CA LEU A 105 -3.39 -7.61 -6.12
C LEU A 105 -3.10 -8.92 -5.39
N LYS A 106 -1.88 -9.46 -5.52
CA LYS A 106 -1.51 -10.74 -4.88
C LYS A 106 -1.01 -10.60 -3.46
N ARG A 107 -0.35 -9.50 -3.14
CA ARG A 107 0.43 -9.36 -1.89
C ARG A 107 -0.17 -8.35 -0.95
N TYR A 108 -0.69 -7.23 -1.45
CA TYR A 108 -1.13 -6.15 -0.57
C TYR A 108 -2.61 -6.28 -0.20
N PHE A 109 -3.51 -6.23 -1.18
CA PHE A 109 -4.95 -6.20 -0.91
C PHE A 109 -5.47 -7.38 -0.07
N PRO A 110 -4.96 -8.61 -0.24
CA PRO A 110 -5.42 -9.74 0.59
C PRO A 110 -4.90 -9.72 2.03
N THR A 111 -3.83 -8.99 2.34
CA THR A 111 -3.12 -9.12 3.64
C THR A 111 -2.88 -7.80 4.38
N ALA A 112 -3.21 -6.65 3.78
CA ALA A 112 -2.87 -5.35 4.34
C ALA A 112 -3.60 -5.07 5.68
N SER A 113 -4.84 -5.54 5.79
CA SER A 113 -5.68 -5.40 6.97
C SER A 113 -6.70 -6.54 7.05
N HIS A 114 -7.33 -6.70 8.21
CA HIS A 114 -8.48 -7.59 8.39
C HIS A 114 -9.66 -7.21 7.49
N GLN A 115 -9.82 -5.92 7.17
CA GLN A 115 -10.87 -5.43 6.27
C GLN A 115 -10.28 -4.43 5.29
N MET A 116 -10.45 -4.74 4.01
CA MET A 116 -10.03 -3.94 2.87
C MET A 116 -11.28 -3.50 2.09
N ILE A 117 -11.41 -2.20 1.84
CA ILE A 117 -12.48 -1.62 1.02
C ILE A 117 -11.81 -0.96 -0.19
N LEU A 118 -12.10 -1.48 -1.38
CA LEU A 118 -11.59 -0.94 -2.64
C LEU A 118 -12.70 -0.18 -3.34
N LEU A 119 -12.47 1.10 -3.61
CA LEU A 119 -13.34 1.94 -4.43
C LEU A 119 -12.63 2.14 -5.76
N SER A 120 -13.20 1.60 -6.83
CA SER A 120 -12.56 1.59 -8.14
C SER A 120 -13.55 1.70 -9.27
N THR A 121 -13.04 2.17 -10.41
CA THR A 121 -13.72 2.08 -11.70
C THR A 121 -13.37 0.79 -12.43
N ASP A 122 -14.12 0.52 -13.50
CA ASP A 122 -13.85 -0.59 -14.45
C ASP A 122 -12.50 -0.47 -15.16
N THR A 123 -11.96 0.75 -15.27
CA THR A 123 -10.64 1.02 -15.87
C THR A 123 -9.47 0.77 -14.91
N GLU A 124 -9.72 0.69 -13.60
CA GLU A 124 -8.68 0.50 -12.60
C GLU A 124 -8.53 -0.96 -12.21
N ILE A 125 -9.62 -1.57 -11.73
CA ILE A 125 -9.69 -3.01 -11.48
C ILE A 125 -10.44 -3.61 -12.66
N GLY A 126 -9.69 -4.04 -13.66
CA GLY A 126 -10.16 -4.70 -14.88
C GLY A 126 -10.64 -6.14 -14.67
N LYS A 127 -11.15 -6.76 -15.74
CA LYS A 127 -11.64 -8.15 -15.73
C LYS A 127 -10.59 -9.14 -15.24
N LYS A 128 -9.33 -8.93 -15.62
CA LYS A 128 -8.21 -9.77 -15.19
C LYS A 128 -7.90 -9.59 -13.71
N GLU A 129 -7.93 -8.36 -13.24
CA GLU A 129 -7.63 -7.99 -11.86
C GLU A 129 -8.69 -8.54 -10.91
N VAL A 130 -9.98 -8.39 -11.24
CA VAL A 130 -11.06 -8.98 -10.43
C VAL A 130 -11.00 -10.50 -10.43
N ALA A 131 -10.68 -11.14 -11.57
CA ALA A 131 -10.52 -12.59 -11.65
C ALA A 131 -9.41 -13.07 -10.71
N MET A 132 -8.25 -12.41 -10.71
CA MET A 132 -7.16 -12.74 -9.78
C MET A 132 -7.57 -12.57 -8.31
N LEU A 133 -8.34 -11.52 -7.98
CA LEU A 133 -8.82 -11.30 -6.61
C LEU A 133 -9.82 -12.39 -6.18
N ARG A 134 -10.73 -12.81 -7.08
CA ARG A 134 -11.67 -13.92 -6.85
C ARG A 134 -10.93 -15.26 -6.70
N GLU A 135 -9.98 -15.55 -7.57
CA GLU A 135 -9.14 -16.77 -7.54
C GLU A 135 -8.34 -16.89 -6.24
N ASN A 136 -7.78 -15.78 -5.76
CA ASN A 136 -7.07 -15.74 -4.48
C ASN A 136 -7.99 -15.69 -3.25
N GLN A 137 -9.32 -15.80 -3.44
CA GLN A 137 -10.33 -15.71 -2.37
C GLN A 137 -10.20 -14.42 -1.54
N ALA A 138 -9.73 -13.33 -2.16
CA ALA A 138 -9.51 -12.05 -1.49
C ALA A 138 -10.79 -11.21 -1.37
N ILE A 139 -11.88 -11.62 -2.03
CA ILE A 139 -13.14 -10.88 -2.10
C ILE A 139 -14.17 -11.54 -1.20
N ALA A 140 -14.61 -10.82 -0.19
CA ALA A 140 -15.74 -11.22 0.64
C ALA A 140 -17.08 -10.75 0.06
N ARG A 141 -17.12 -9.54 -0.53
CA ARG A 141 -18.33 -8.92 -1.10
C ARG A 141 -17.97 -8.00 -2.25
N GLU A 142 -18.87 -7.89 -3.21
CA GLU A 142 -18.76 -6.99 -4.37
C GLU A 142 -20.05 -6.18 -4.50
N TYR A 143 -19.88 -4.88 -4.78
CA TYR A 143 -20.99 -3.97 -5.02
C TYR A 143 -20.70 -3.13 -6.25
N LEU A 144 -21.73 -2.93 -7.07
CA LEU A 144 -21.69 -2.05 -8.23
C LEU A 144 -22.62 -0.86 -7.98
N LEU A 145 -22.05 0.35 -8.08
CA LEU A 145 -22.80 1.59 -7.98
C LEU A 145 -23.15 2.08 -9.39
N GLU A 146 -24.42 1.96 -9.77
CA GLU A 146 -24.90 2.41 -11.09
C GLU A 146 -25.72 3.68 -10.97
N TYR A 147 -25.29 4.73 -11.65
CA TYR A 147 -26.02 6.00 -11.72
C TYR A 147 -27.10 5.94 -12.81
N ASP A 148 -28.35 6.15 -12.42
CA ASP A 148 -29.49 6.30 -13.33
C ASP A 148 -29.69 7.79 -13.65
N GLY A 149 -29.16 8.23 -14.78
CA GLY A 149 -29.26 9.62 -15.23
C GLY A 149 -30.69 10.10 -15.52
N LYS A 150 -31.66 9.19 -15.74
CA LYS A 150 -33.07 9.58 -15.94
C LYS A 150 -33.76 9.87 -14.61
N LYS A 151 -33.38 9.16 -13.55
CA LYS A 151 -33.96 9.30 -12.20
C LYS A 151 -33.13 10.20 -11.27
N GLY A 152 -31.91 10.55 -11.65
CA GLY A 152 -31.01 11.37 -10.84
C GLY A 152 -30.55 10.68 -9.55
N LEU A 153 -30.46 9.35 -9.55
CA LEU A 153 -30.11 8.55 -8.36
C LEU A 153 -29.11 7.44 -8.67
N THR A 154 -28.39 6.99 -7.64
CA THR A 154 -27.48 5.84 -7.73
C THR A 154 -28.12 4.62 -7.09
N GLN A 155 -28.10 3.48 -7.78
CA GLN A 155 -28.57 2.20 -7.28
C GLN A 155 -27.36 1.32 -6.94
N VAL A 156 -27.46 0.61 -5.81
CA VAL A 156 -26.45 -0.38 -5.40
C VAL A 156 -26.91 -1.74 -5.90
N LYS A 157 -26.10 -2.39 -6.73
CA LYS A 157 -26.30 -3.76 -7.20
C LYS A 157 -25.26 -4.70 -6.59
N SER A 158 -25.64 -5.97 -6.42
CA SER A 158 -24.71 -7.03 -6.05
C SER A 158 -23.81 -7.37 -7.24
N GLY A 159 -22.54 -7.65 -6.97
CA GLY A 159 -21.55 -8.01 -7.99
C GLY A 159 -20.61 -6.86 -8.36
N TYR A 160 -19.82 -7.07 -9.41
CA TYR A 160 -18.89 -6.10 -9.98
C TYR A 160 -19.10 -6.04 -11.51
N PHE A 161 -18.39 -5.16 -12.23
CA PHE A 161 -18.60 -4.92 -13.67
C PHE A 161 -18.64 -6.17 -14.57
N TRP A 162 -18.02 -7.30 -14.15
CA TRP A 162 -17.95 -8.56 -14.92
C TRP A 162 -18.13 -9.82 -14.07
#